data_AF-A0A2V1DUQ9-F1
#
_entry.id   AF-A0A2V1DUQ9-F1
#
_cell.length_a   1.000
_cell.length_b   1.000
_cell.length_c   1.000
_cell.angle_alpha   90.00
_cell.angle_beta   90.00
_cell.angle_gamma   90.00
#
_symmetry.space_group_name_H-M   'P 1'
#
loop_
_entity.id
_entity.type
_entity.pdbx_description
1 polymer ?
#
loop_
_entity_poly.entity_id
_entity_poly.type
_entity_poly.pdbx_seq_one_letter_code
_entity_poly.pdbx_strand_id
1 'polypeptide(L)'
;MEKQIQDYDDASSHGDENTSFLNNSVKDTVRRNSIKYLLLANLFFFVMSALTLVCAIYMQHSKASYTTAGLLDEFGLFSPVAGLVEYQRSQFKPAHPTNSSTYVGIDAAVDNAWDDITALPDHIISAENFPKLDRPATSVKVSDPKTGEMGYRAGLRVFRQLQCLNLLRMASHSNYAMKLPHNEAVTVRENLDQCVEMLRMDLMCLSDVSVFTYNDNGQGIAADYESNRVCRNFDTIKQWTKDNAISSASR
;
A
#
# COMPACT_ATOMS: atom_id res chain seq x y z
N MET A 1 118.38 -12.19 26.57
CA MET A 1 118.61 -11.13 25.55
C MET A 1 118.83 -11.89 24.27
N GLU A 2 117.98 -11.95 23.25
CA GLU A 2 116.84 -11.23 22.66
C GLU A 2 116.30 -12.26 21.63
N LYS A 3 115.02 -12.46 21.32
CA LYS A 3 114.05 -11.62 20.61
C LYS A 3 112.83 -12.53 20.37
N GLN A 4 111.63 -12.12 20.76
CA GLN A 4 110.52 -11.69 19.89
C GLN A 4 109.63 -12.81 19.31
N ILE A 5 108.36 -12.90 19.75
CA ILE A 5 107.11 -12.37 19.12
C ILE A 5 106.52 -13.38 18.11
N GLN A 6 105.31 -13.91 18.36
CA GLN A 6 104.09 -13.40 17.73
C GLN A 6 102.84 -14.13 18.27
N ASP A 7 101.93 -13.30 18.79
CA ASP A 7 100.54 -13.53 19.15
C ASP A 7 99.64 -13.52 17.89
N TYR A 8 98.56 -14.32 17.87
CA TYR A 8 97.27 -14.12 17.14
C TYR A 8 96.48 -15.43 17.21
N ASP A 9 95.19 -15.55 17.46
CA ASP A 9 94.09 -14.77 18.03
C ASP A 9 93.01 -15.85 18.26
N ASP A 10 92.21 -15.80 19.32
CA ASP A 10 90.81 -16.14 19.12
C ASP A 10 89.88 -15.35 20.02
N ALA A 11 88.80 -14.94 19.39
CA ALA A 11 87.96 -13.83 19.76
C ALA A 11 87.04 -14.16 20.94
N SER A 12 87.02 -13.22 21.88
CA SER A 12 85.80 -12.60 22.43
C SER A 12 84.48 -13.29 22.04
N SER A 13 83.97 -14.14 22.93
CA SER A 13 82.55 -14.49 23.01
C SER A 13 82.02 -14.04 24.37
N HIS A 14 81.48 -12.82 24.44
CA HIS A 14 80.59 -12.36 25.50
C HIS A 14 79.85 -11.09 25.05
N GLY A 15 78.99 -11.22 24.02
CA GLY A 15 78.17 -10.12 23.49
C GLY A 15 76.72 -10.47 23.11
N ASP A 16 76.37 -11.76 23.00
CA ASP A 16 75.14 -12.16 22.29
C ASP A 16 73.90 -12.40 23.16
N GLU A 17 74.03 -12.50 24.49
CA GLU A 17 72.87 -12.86 25.34
C GLU A 17 71.95 -11.66 25.65
N ASN A 18 72.49 -10.44 25.69
CA ASN A 18 71.70 -9.25 26.04
C ASN A 18 70.89 -8.67 24.86
N THR A 19 71.30 -8.94 23.61
CA THR A 19 70.58 -8.47 22.41
C THR A 19 69.36 -9.34 22.11
N SER A 20 69.41 -10.63 22.43
CA SER A 20 68.30 -11.59 22.32
C SER A 20 67.11 -11.25 23.24
N PHE A 21 67.38 -10.90 24.50
CA PHE A 21 66.35 -10.56 25.49
C PHE A 21 65.60 -9.27 25.17
N LEU A 22 66.31 -8.23 24.71
CA LEU A 22 65.69 -6.97 24.30
C LEU A 22 64.84 -7.14 23.03
N ASN A 23 65.30 -7.95 22.07
CA ASN A 23 64.58 -8.22 20.83
C ASN A 23 63.27 -9.01 21.06
N ASN A 24 63.27 -9.94 22.02
CA ASN A 24 62.08 -10.67 22.43
C ASN A 24 61.05 -9.78 23.17
N SER A 25 61.50 -8.90 24.07
CA SER A 25 60.64 -7.94 24.77
C SER A 25 59.97 -6.92 23.83
N VAL A 26 60.72 -6.44 22.82
CA VAL A 26 60.18 -5.54 21.78
C VAL A 26 59.20 -6.29 20.87
N LYS A 27 59.52 -7.52 20.44
CA LYS A 27 58.59 -8.38 19.67
C LYS A 27 57.30 -8.67 20.43
N ASP A 28 57.37 -8.95 21.73
CA ASP A 28 56.19 -9.21 22.56
C ASP A 28 55.33 -7.95 22.74
N THR A 29 55.96 -6.78 22.86
CA THR A 29 55.24 -5.49 22.94
C THR A 29 54.54 -5.15 21.62
N VAL A 30 55.22 -5.34 20.49
CA VAL A 30 54.66 -5.15 19.15
C VAL A 30 53.52 -6.15 18.89
N ARG A 31 53.72 -7.43 19.21
CA ARG A 31 52.70 -8.49 19.09
C ARG A 31 51.48 -8.18 19.95
N ARG A 32 51.67 -7.72 21.19
CA ARG A 32 50.58 -7.34 22.10
C ARG A 32 49.80 -6.13 21.57
N ASN A 33 50.48 -5.15 20.98
CA ASN A 33 49.83 -4.00 20.35
C ASN A 33 49.07 -4.41 19.08
N SER A 34 49.63 -5.29 18.25
CA SER A 34 48.93 -5.85 17.08
C SER A 34 47.69 -6.64 17.47
N ILE A 35 47.73 -7.43 18.54
CA ILE A 35 46.55 -8.13 19.07
C ILE A 35 45.48 -7.14 19.56
N LYS A 36 45.88 -6.05 20.24
CA LYS A 36 44.93 -4.98 20.64
C LYS A 36 44.23 -4.34 19.45
N TYR A 37 44.97 -4.01 18.39
CA TYR A 37 44.38 -3.44 17.16
C TYR A 37 43.46 -4.44 16.45
N LEU A 38 43.82 -5.73 16.39
CA LEU A 38 42.94 -6.77 15.86
C LEU A 38 41.65 -6.92 16.67
N LEU A 39 41.71 -6.86 18.00
CA LEU A 39 40.53 -6.92 18.86
C LEU A 39 39.64 -5.68 18.68
N LEU A 40 40.23 -4.49 18.57
CA LEU A 40 39.48 -3.25 18.29
C LEU A 40 38.81 -3.28 16.90
N ALA A 41 39.51 -3.78 15.88
CA ALA A 41 38.95 -3.94 14.55
C ALA A 41 37.79 -4.95 14.54
N ASN A 42 37.94 -6.11 15.22
CA ASN A 42 36.86 -7.08 15.35
C ASN A 42 35.67 -6.52 16.11
N LEU A 43 35.90 -5.76 17.19
CA LEU A 43 34.84 -5.08 17.93
C LEU A 43 34.12 -4.06 17.04
N PHE A 44 34.85 -3.28 16.24
CA PHE A 44 34.26 -2.34 15.28
C PHE A 44 33.38 -3.05 14.25
N PHE A 45 33.87 -4.11 13.60
CA PHE A 45 33.07 -4.88 12.64
C PHE A 45 31.86 -5.55 13.30
N PHE A 46 31.99 -6.03 14.53
CA PHE A 46 30.89 -6.58 15.30
C PHE A 46 29.81 -5.54 15.60
N VAL A 47 30.20 -4.34 16.05
CA VAL A 47 29.26 -3.23 16.33
C VAL A 47 28.59 -2.76 15.04
N MET A 48 29.33 -2.59 13.95
CA MET A 48 28.76 -2.23 12.65
C MET A 48 27.76 -3.29 12.15
N SER A 49 28.11 -4.57 12.25
CA SER A 49 27.22 -5.68 11.91
C SER A 49 25.95 -5.67 12.77
N ALA A 50 26.09 -5.50 14.09
CA ALA A 50 24.97 -5.40 15.01
C ALA A 50 24.06 -4.19 14.70
N LEU A 51 24.62 -3.02 14.38
CA LEU A 51 23.86 -1.83 13.98
C LEU A 51 23.10 -2.07 12.66
N THR A 52 23.73 -2.71 11.67
CA THR A 52 23.04 -3.04 10.41
C THR A 52 21.92 -4.05 10.63
N LEU A 53 22.10 -5.04 11.52
CA LEU A 53 21.07 -6.00 11.90
C LEU A 53 19.91 -5.30 12.62
N VAL A 54 20.19 -4.40 13.57
CA VAL A 54 19.15 -3.62 14.25
C VAL A 54 18.38 -2.73 13.27
N CYS A 55 19.08 -2.06 12.34
CA CYS A 55 18.43 -1.27 11.29
C CYS A 55 17.57 -2.16 10.38
N ALA A 56 18.06 -3.33 9.97
CA ALA A 56 17.31 -4.27 9.14
C ALA A 56 16.07 -4.80 9.88
N ILE A 57 16.20 -5.17 11.16
CA ILE A 57 15.08 -5.60 12.01
C ILE A 57 14.08 -4.45 12.17
N TYR A 58 14.55 -3.21 12.38
CA TYR A 58 13.68 -2.03 12.49
C TYR A 58 12.95 -1.72 11.19
N MET A 59 13.64 -1.81 10.04
CA MET A 59 13.05 -1.65 8.70
C MET A 59 12.07 -2.79 8.36
N GLN A 60 12.29 -4.00 8.90
CA GLN A 60 11.41 -5.15 8.70
C GLN A 60 10.21 -5.13 9.66
N HIS A 61 10.37 -4.58 10.87
CA HIS A 61 9.30 -4.34 11.84
C HIS A 61 8.50 -3.08 11.55
N SER A 62 9.10 -2.07 10.93
CA SER A 62 8.39 -1.11 10.11
C SER A 62 7.94 -1.84 8.84
N LYS A 63 7.08 -2.84 9.00
CA LYS A 63 6.14 -3.18 7.94
C LYS A 63 5.65 -1.84 7.46
N ALA A 64 6.02 -1.47 6.23
CA ALA A 64 5.41 -0.37 5.53
C ALA A 64 3.91 -0.58 5.79
N SER A 65 3.35 0.23 6.68
CA SER A 65 1.92 0.15 6.91
C SER A 65 1.39 0.50 5.54
N TYR A 66 0.80 -0.48 4.85
CA TYR A 66 0.10 -0.28 3.60
C TYR A 66 -0.97 0.73 3.95
N THR A 67 -0.63 2.01 3.89
CA THR A 67 -1.51 3.11 4.21
C THR A 67 -1.94 3.61 2.86
N THR A 68 -3.24 3.80 2.72
CA THR A 68 -3.77 4.47 1.54
C THR A 68 -3.07 5.82 1.34
N ALA A 69 -2.80 6.55 2.43
CA ALA A 69 -2.02 7.78 2.40
C ALA A 69 -0.64 7.62 1.73
N GLY A 70 0.18 6.64 2.14
CA GLY A 70 1.50 6.43 1.56
C GLY A 70 1.45 6.05 0.08
N LEU A 71 0.48 5.20 -0.31
CA LEU A 71 0.29 4.84 -1.72
C LEU A 71 -0.17 6.03 -2.57
N LEU A 72 -1.10 6.85 -2.07
CA LEU A 72 -1.55 8.02 -2.82
C LEU A 72 -0.43 9.07 -2.95
N ASP A 73 0.36 9.28 -1.90
CA ASP A 73 1.50 10.19 -1.89
C ASP A 73 2.57 9.81 -2.93
N GLU A 74 2.87 8.51 -3.06
CA GLU A 74 3.80 7.98 -4.08
C GLU A 74 3.39 8.39 -5.51
N PHE A 75 2.09 8.48 -5.78
CA PHE A 75 1.54 8.88 -7.09
C PHE A 75 1.12 10.35 -7.15
N GLY A 76 1.42 11.15 -6.11
CA GLY A 76 1.03 12.56 -6.05
C GLY A 76 -0.49 12.78 -6.06
N LEU A 77 -1.26 11.83 -5.53
CA LEU A 77 -2.72 11.90 -5.49
C LEU A 77 -3.22 12.32 -4.11
N PHE A 78 -4.40 12.95 -4.10
CA PHE A 78 -5.04 13.42 -2.88
C PHE A 78 -6.41 12.76 -2.67
N SER A 79 -6.67 12.40 -1.42
CA SER A 79 -8.00 12.05 -0.92
C SER A 79 -8.15 12.58 0.51
N PRO A 80 -9.29 13.19 0.87
CA PRO A 80 -9.51 13.73 2.22
C PRO A 80 -9.58 12.64 3.29
N VAL A 81 -9.86 11.39 2.90
CA VAL A 81 -9.96 10.25 3.83
C VAL A 81 -8.74 9.36 3.81
N ALA A 82 -7.70 9.69 3.04
CA ALA A 82 -6.51 8.84 2.87
C ALA A 82 -5.83 8.43 4.18
N GLY A 83 -5.77 9.35 5.15
CA GLY A 83 -5.20 9.12 6.48
C GLY A 83 -6.14 8.42 7.47
N LEU A 84 -7.41 8.23 7.10
CA LEU A 84 -8.43 7.55 7.92
C LEU A 84 -8.64 6.10 7.49
N VAL A 85 -8.04 5.65 6.38
CA VAL A 85 -8.26 4.30 5.87
C VAL A 85 -7.51 3.28 6.74
N GLU A 86 -8.28 2.40 7.35
CA GLU A 86 -7.80 1.24 8.09
C GLU A 86 -8.07 -0.05 7.30
N TYR A 87 -7.12 -0.98 7.35
CA TYR A 87 -7.23 -2.27 6.67
C TYR A 87 -7.55 -3.37 7.67
N GLN A 88 -8.63 -4.09 7.41
CA GLN A 88 -9.00 -5.28 8.17
C GLN A 88 -9.09 -6.51 7.27
N ARG A 89 -8.77 -7.67 7.84
CA ARG A 89 -8.99 -8.95 7.15
C ARG A 89 -10.48 -9.27 7.21
N SER A 90 -11.14 -9.21 6.07
CA SER A 90 -12.52 -9.72 5.91
C SER A 90 -12.52 -11.05 5.17
N GLN A 91 -13.45 -11.93 5.52
CA GLN A 91 -13.74 -13.13 4.75
C GLN A 91 -14.98 -12.88 3.89
N PHE A 92 -14.83 -12.97 2.57
CA PHE A 92 -15.97 -12.86 1.65
C PHE A 92 -16.84 -14.10 1.76
N LYS A 93 -17.96 -13.96 2.47
CA LYS A 93 -19.01 -14.96 2.61
C LYS A 93 -20.32 -14.36 2.08
N PRO A 94 -20.64 -14.56 0.80
CA PRO A 94 -21.94 -14.15 0.28
C PRO A 94 -23.05 -14.95 0.98
N ALA A 95 -24.21 -14.33 1.15
CA ALA A 95 -25.37 -14.99 1.74
C ALA A 95 -25.82 -16.19 0.88
N HIS A 96 -26.22 -17.28 1.53
CA HIS A 96 -26.72 -18.48 0.84
C HIS A 96 -27.94 -19.05 1.60
N PRO A 97 -29.14 -19.10 0.98
CA PRO A 97 -29.46 -18.60 -0.38
C PRO A 97 -29.30 -17.08 -0.50
N THR A 98 -29.05 -16.56 -1.70
CA THR A 98 -28.67 -15.15 -1.92
C THR A 98 -29.71 -14.14 -1.43
N ASN A 99 -30.99 -14.49 -1.54
CA ASN A 99 -32.11 -13.70 -1.04
C ASN A 99 -32.18 -13.57 0.50
N SER A 100 -31.28 -14.23 1.24
CA SER A 100 -31.13 -13.99 2.68
C SER A 100 -30.29 -12.76 3.01
N SER A 101 -29.62 -12.15 2.01
CA SER A 101 -28.95 -10.86 2.18
C SER A 101 -29.96 -9.72 2.30
N THR A 102 -29.73 -8.80 3.23
CA THR A 102 -30.51 -7.57 3.41
C THR A 102 -30.49 -6.64 2.18
N TYR A 103 -29.56 -6.85 1.25
CA TYR A 103 -29.40 -6.04 0.04
C TYR A 103 -30.06 -6.64 -1.21
N VAL A 104 -30.71 -7.80 -1.08
CA VAL A 104 -31.28 -8.55 -2.20
C VAL A 104 -32.80 -8.57 -2.12
N GLY A 105 -33.47 -8.09 -3.16
CA GLY A 105 -34.93 -8.04 -3.24
C GLY A 105 -35.45 -6.67 -3.66
N ILE A 106 -36.76 -6.49 -3.47
CA ILE A 106 -37.52 -5.30 -3.91
C ILE A 106 -38.40 -4.73 -2.80
N ASP A 107 -38.24 -5.20 -1.57
CA ASP A 107 -39.00 -4.66 -0.45
C ASP A 107 -38.37 -3.36 0.08
N ALA A 108 -39.14 -2.65 0.91
CA ALA A 108 -38.69 -1.39 1.49
C ALA A 108 -37.46 -1.56 2.41
N ALA A 109 -37.25 -2.73 3.01
CA ALA A 109 -36.09 -2.97 3.86
C ALA A 109 -34.81 -3.03 3.02
N VAL A 110 -34.87 -3.65 1.84
CA VAL A 110 -33.79 -3.66 0.86
C VAL A 110 -33.51 -2.25 0.37
N ASP A 111 -34.54 -1.48 -0.01
CA ASP A 111 -34.35 -0.11 -0.47
C ASP A 111 -33.72 0.77 0.62
N ASN A 112 -34.17 0.64 1.87
CA ASN A 112 -33.55 1.35 3.01
C ASN A 112 -32.09 0.95 3.25
N ALA A 113 -31.76 -0.34 3.11
CA ALA A 113 -30.38 -0.81 3.25
C ALA A 113 -29.47 -0.26 2.14
N TRP A 114 -29.98 -0.16 0.92
CA TRP A 114 -29.27 0.50 -0.17
C TRP A 114 -29.14 2.00 0.06
N ASP A 115 -30.17 2.67 0.55
CA ASP A 115 -30.12 4.10 0.85
C ASP A 115 -29.07 4.43 1.92
N ASP A 116 -28.92 3.59 2.95
CA ASP A 116 -27.88 3.76 3.98
C ASP A 116 -26.45 3.85 3.40
N ILE A 117 -26.15 3.05 2.37
CA ILE A 117 -24.82 3.01 1.75
C ILE A 117 -24.69 3.86 0.49
N THR A 118 -25.79 4.42 -0.03
CA THR A 118 -25.82 5.20 -1.27
C THR A 118 -26.22 6.65 -1.09
N ALA A 119 -27.13 6.98 -0.18
CA ALA A 119 -27.63 8.33 0.04
C ALA A 119 -26.71 9.19 0.95
N LEU A 120 -25.40 9.02 0.79
CA LEU A 120 -24.41 9.76 1.56
C LEU A 120 -24.11 11.12 0.92
N PRO A 121 -24.01 12.19 1.74
CA PRO A 121 -23.83 13.55 1.23
C PRO A 121 -22.45 13.74 0.59
N ASP A 122 -22.40 14.63 -0.39
CA ASP A 122 -21.13 15.19 -0.87
C ASP A 122 -20.43 15.94 0.28
N HIS A 123 -19.14 16.17 0.10
CA HIS A 123 -18.28 16.86 1.05
C HIS A 123 -17.62 18.08 0.40
N ILE A 124 -16.93 18.86 1.23
CA ILE A 124 -16.23 20.07 0.82
C ILE A 124 -14.74 19.81 0.86
N ILE A 125 -14.06 20.16 -0.23
CA ILE A 125 -12.60 20.24 -0.28
C ILE A 125 -12.21 21.70 -0.14
N SER A 126 -11.34 22.01 0.82
CA SER A 126 -10.86 23.36 1.05
C SER A 126 -10.16 23.93 -0.19
N ALA A 127 -10.19 25.25 -0.36
CA ALA A 127 -9.50 25.91 -1.47
C ALA A 127 -7.98 25.64 -1.47
N GLU A 128 -7.39 25.37 -0.30
CA GLU A 128 -5.98 24.97 -0.15
C GLU A 128 -5.71 23.56 -0.69
N ASN A 129 -6.59 22.60 -0.43
CA ASN A 129 -6.39 21.21 -0.85
C ASN A 129 -6.87 20.93 -2.27
N PHE A 130 -7.79 21.74 -2.81
CA PHE A 130 -8.38 21.51 -4.12
C PHE A 130 -7.38 21.43 -5.28
N PRO A 131 -6.31 22.25 -5.35
CA PRO A 131 -5.30 22.13 -6.39
C PRO A 131 -4.64 20.73 -6.46
N LYS A 132 -4.62 19.97 -5.36
CA LYS A 132 -4.07 18.61 -5.32
C LYS A 132 -4.91 17.58 -6.08
N LEU A 133 -6.14 17.94 -6.46
CA LEU A 133 -7.00 17.09 -7.28
C LEU A 133 -6.73 17.25 -8.78
N ASP A 134 -5.93 18.24 -9.19
CA ASP A 134 -5.65 18.56 -10.60
C ASP A 134 -6.95 18.82 -11.40
N ARG A 135 -7.80 19.70 -10.87
CA ARG A 135 -9.12 20.03 -11.43
C ARG A 135 -9.27 21.50 -11.74
N PRO A 136 -10.09 21.87 -12.75
CA PRO A 136 -10.32 23.27 -13.09
C PRO A 136 -10.87 24.06 -11.89
N ALA A 137 -10.38 25.28 -11.69
CA ALA A 137 -10.91 26.19 -10.66
C ALA A 137 -12.37 26.62 -10.92
N THR A 138 -12.91 26.30 -12.10
CA THR A 138 -14.33 26.45 -12.48
C THR A 138 -15.24 25.39 -11.86
N SER A 139 -14.69 24.39 -11.15
CA SER A 139 -15.51 23.46 -10.41
C SER A 139 -16.38 24.17 -9.36
N VAL A 140 -17.54 23.58 -9.09
CA VAL A 140 -18.59 24.15 -8.26
C VAL A 140 -18.09 24.42 -6.85
N LYS A 141 -18.24 25.68 -6.41
CA LYS A 141 -17.96 26.11 -5.05
C LYS A 141 -19.23 26.14 -4.21
N VAL A 142 -19.10 25.80 -2.94
CA VAL A 142 -20.17 25.82 -1.96
C VAL A 142 -19.64 26.38 -0.64
N SER A 143 -20.53 27.01 0.14
CA SER A 143 -20.20 27.45 1.49
C SER A 143 -20.33 26.28 2.45
N ASP A 144 -19.34 26.09 3.31
CA ASP A 144 -19.43 25.14 4.41
C ASP A 144 -20.51 25.62 5.39
N PRO A 145 -21.54 24.80 5.69
CA PRO A 145 -22.61 25.20 6.60
C PRO A 145 -22.17 25.31 8.07
N LYS A 146 -21.03 24.70 8.44
CA LYS A 146 -20.47 24.72 9.79
C LYS A 146 -19.51 25.89 10.00
N THR A 147 -18.65 26.17 9.02
CA THR A 147 -17.61 27.21 9.16
C THR A 147 -17.91 28.50 8.39
N GLY A 148 -18.79 28.45 7.38
CA GLY A 148 -19.04 29.57 6.47
C GLY A 148 -17.95 29.78 5.41
N GLU A 149 -16.91 28.94 5.40
CA GLU A 149 -15.82 29.05 4.44
C GLU A 149 -16.22 28.52 3.08
N MET A 150 -15.74 29.17 2.00
CA MET A 150 -15.96 28.69 0.65
C MET A 150 -14.99 27.56 0.32
N GLY A 151 -15.52 26.44 -0.16
CA GLY A 151 -14.74 25.33 -0.69
C GLY A 151 -15.38 24.75 -1.94
N TYR A 152 -14.82 23.65 -2.44
CA TYR A 152 -15.31 22.99 -3.64
C TYR A 152 -16.15 21.77 -3.28
N ARG A 153 -17.30 21.62 -3.93
CA ARG A 153 -18.16 20.45 -3.77
C ARG A 153 -17.49 19.24 -4.40
N ALA A 154 -17.41 18.14 -3.67
CA ALA A 154 -16.79 16.92 -4.14
C ALA A 154 -17.47 15.68 -3.52
N GLY A 155 -17.35 14.54 -4.19
CA GLY A 155 -17.92 13.27 -3.72
C GLY A 155 -16.87 12.16 -3.72
N LEU A 156 -17.00 11.19 -2.81
CA LEU A 156 -16.17 9.99 -2.82
C LEU A 156 -16.72 8.99 -3.83
N ARG A 157 -15.84 8.37 -4.61
CA ARG A 157 -16.24 7.50 -5.72
C ARG A 157 -16.96 6.23 -5.29
N VAL A 158 -16.59 5.63 -4.15
CA VAL A 158 -17.25 4.42 -3.64
C VAL A 158 -18.78 4.59 -3.55
N PHE A 159 -19.26 5.72 -3.05
CA PHE A 159 -20.70 5.95 -2.90
C PHE A 159 -21.39 6.19 -4.24
N ARG A 160 -20.72 6.86 -5.18
CA ARG A 160 -21.25 6.99 -6.54
C ARG A 160 -21.28 5.63 -7.27
N GLN A 161 -20.28 4.79 -7.09
CA GLN A 161 -20.25 3.43 -7.65
C GLN A 161 -21.41 2.60 -7.10
N LEU A 162 -21.66 2.66 -5.79
CA LEU A 162 -22.77 1.98 -5.14
C LEU A 162 -24.13 2.52 -5.61
N GLN A 163 -24.29 3.84 -5.77
CA GLN A 163 -25.50 4.44 -6.36
C GLN A 163 -25.75 3.92 -7.78
N CYS A 164 -24.72 3.89 -8.63
CA CYS A 164 -24.84 3.34 -9.98
C CYS A 164 -25.23 1.85 -9.95
N LEU A 165 -24.66 1.07 -9.04
CA LEU A 165 -25.02 -0.34 -8.87
C LEU A 165 -26.46 -0.51 -8.37
N ASN A 166 -26.95 0.37 -7.48
CA ASN A 166 -28.34 0.35 -7.04
C ASN A 166 -29.30 0.64 -8.19
N LEU A 167 -28.97 1.61 -9.05
CA LEU A 167 -29.75 1.87 -10.27
C LEU A 167 -29.81 0.64 -11.18
N LEU A 168 -28.68 -0.05 -11.35
CA LEU A 168 -28.64 -1.31 -12.11
C LEU A 168 -29.45 -2.41 -11.44
N ARG A 169 -29.41 -2.53 -10.11
CA ARG A 169 -30.26 -3.45 -9.34
C ARG A 169 -31.73 -3.19 -9.64
N MET A 170 -32.19 -1.96 -9.42
CA MET A 170 -33.59 -1.57 -9.65
C MET A 170 -34.01 -1.84 -11.10
N ALA A 171 -33.17 -1.47 -12.07
CA ALA A 171 -33.42 -1.73 -13.49
C ALA A 171 -33.47 -3.24 -13.80
N SER A 172 -32.65 -4.06 -13.13
CA SER A 172 -32.65 -5.51 -13.32
C SER A 172 -33.96 -6.18 -12.87
N HIS A 173 -34.70 -5.57 -11.94
CA HIS A 173 -36.02 -6.06 -11.51
C HIS A 173 -37.15 -5.67 -12.48
N SER A 174 -36.86 -4.83 -13.49
CA SER A 174 -37.80 -4.55 -14.57
C SER A 174 -38.02 -5.79 -15.46
N ASN A 175 -39.10 -5.76 -16.26
CA ASN A 175 -39.78 -6.87 -16.97
C ASN A 175 -38.94 -7.77 -17.91
N TYR A 176 -37.60 -7.71 -17.91
CA TYR A 176 -36.77 -8.56 -18.76
C TYR A 176 -36.90 -10.05 -18.44
N ALA A 177 -36.94 -10.42 -17.15
CA ALA A 177 -37.17 -11.81 -16.72
C ALA A 177 -38.57 -12.33 -17.07
N MET A 178 -39.57 -11.44 -17.25
CA MET A 178 -40.94 -11.82 -17.62
C MET A 178 -41.08 -12.31 -19.07
N LYS A 179 -40.06 -12.14 -19.92
CA LYS A 179 -40.05 -12.63 -21.30
C LYS A 179 -39.52 -14.05 -21.45
N LEU A 180 -38.98 -14.64 -20.38
CA LEU A 180 -38.41 -15.97 -20.36
C LEU A 180 -39.43 -16.99 -19.83
N PRO A 181 -39.30 -18.29 -20.20
CA PRO A 181 -39.97 -19.38 -19.50
C PRO A 181 -39.74 -19.28 -17.98
N HIS A 182 -40.73 -19.66 -17.17
CA HIS A 182 -40.72 -19.42 -15.72
C HIS A 182 -39.47 -19.96 -15.01
N ASN A 183 -39.00 -21.15 -15.38
CA ASN A 183 -37.78 -21.75 -14.83
C ASN A 183 -36.51 -20.96 -15.17
N GLU A 184 -36.38 -20.49 -16.41
CA GLU A 184 -35.26 -19.66 -16.85
C GLU A 184 -35.30 -18.27 -16.19
N ALA A 185 -36.50 -17.69 -16.02
CA ALA A 185 -36.68 -16.42 -15.35
C ALA A 185 -36.20 -16.43 -13.89
N VAL A 186 -36.48 -17.52 -13.15
CA VAL A 186 -36.02 -17.71 -11.76
C VAL A 186 -34.51 -17.81 -11.70
N THR A 187 -33.88 -18.63 -12.55
CA THR A 187 -32.42 -18.77 -12.59
C THR A 187 -31.73 -17.47 -12.98
N VAL A 188 -32.27 -16.73 -13.95
CA VAL A 188 -31.74 -15.42 -14.36
C VAL A 188 -31.86 -14.41 -13.21
N ARG A 189 -32.97 -14.39 -12.48
CA ARG A 189 -33.14 -13.51 -11.31
C ARG A 189 -32.12 -13.81 -10.23
N GLU A 190 -31.96 -15.08 -9.86
CA GLU A 190 -30.99 -15.49 -8.85
C GLU A 190 -29.55 -15.12 -9.24
N ASN A 191 -29.17 -15.35 -10.51
CA ASN A 191 -27.85 -14.95 -11.01
C ASN A 191 -27.65 -13.43 -10.98
N LEU A 192 -28.65 -12.65 -11.37
CA LEU A 192 -28.58 -11.18 -11.34
C LEU A 192 -28.44 -10.67 -9.90
N ASP A 193 -29.20 -11.25 -8.96
CA ASP A 193 -29.08 -10.93 -7.53
C ASP A 193 -27.69 -11.26 -6.98
N GLN A 194 -27.15 -12.43 -7.34
CA GLN A 194 -25.79 -12.81 -6.98
C GLN A 194 -24.73 -11.87 -7.56
N CYS A 195 -24.87 -11.46 -8.83
CA CYS A 195 -23.96 -10.52 -9.46
C CYS A 195 -23.99 -9.15 -8.76
N VAL A 196 -25.18 -8.61 -8.48
CA VAL A 196 -25.33 -7.34 -7.77
C VAL A 196 -24.71 -7.44 -6.37
N GLU A 197 -24.99 -8.51 -5.63
CA GLU A 197 -24.49 -8.69 -4.27
C GLU A 197 -22.96 -8.84 -4.24
N MET A 198 -22.39 -9.62 -5.15
CA MET A 198 -20.94 -9.76 -5.29
C MET A 198 -20.26 -8.42 -5.59
N LEU A 199 -20.80 -7.67 -6.56
CA LEU A 199 -20.27 -6.35 -6.90
C LEU A 199 -20.40 -5.36 -5.75
N ARG A 200 -21.52 -5.37 -5.01
CA ARG A 200 -21.71 -4.50 -3.83
C ARG A 200 -20.65 -4.80 -2.77
N MET A 201 -20.43 -6.07 -2.45
CA MET A 201 -19.41 -6.50 -1.49
C MET A 201 -18.01 -6.08 -1.93
N ASP A 202 -17.67 -6.25 -3.21
CA ASP A 202 -16.38 -5.85 -3.77
C ASP A 202 -16.17 -4.34 -3.74
N LEU A 203 -17.18 -3.54 -4.11
CA LEU A 203 -17.12 -2.09 -4.06
C LEU A 203 -16.90 -1.58 -2.63
N MET A 204 -17.57 -2.18 -1.64
CA MET A 204 -17.36 -1.84 -0.23
C MET A 204 -16.00 -2.29 0.29
N CYS A 205 -15.50 -3.45 -0.14
CA CYS A 205 -14.19 -3.93 0.29
C CYS A 205 -13.04 -3.12 -0.32
N LEU A 206 -13.14 -2.76 -1.60
CA LEU A 206 -12.12 -1.97 -2.28
C LEU A 206 -12.21 -0.50 -1.91
N SER A 207 -13.43 0.00 -1.62
CA SER A 207 -13.75 1.35 -1.17
C SER A 207 -12.91 2.42 -1.86
N ASP A 208 -13.25 2.74 -3.11
CA ASP A 208 -12.56 3.78 -3.87
C ASP A 208 -12.68 5.15 -3.19
N VAL A 209 -11.60 5.55 -2.53
CA VAL A 209 -11.47 6.82 -1.80
C VAL A 209 -11.10 8.00 -2.69
N SER A 210 -10.93 7.80 -4.01
CA SER A 210 -10.70 8.91 -4.91
C SER A 210 -11.93 9.82 -4.99
N VAL A 211 -11.68 11.06 -5.37
CA VAL A 211 -12.67 12.13 -5.33
C VAL A 211 -13.08 12.49 -6.74
N PHE A 212 -14.38 12.71 -6.95
CA PHE A 212 -14.89 13.37 -8.15
C PHE A 212 -15.44 14.75 -7.78
N THR A 213 -15.51 15.63 -8.77
CA THR A 213 -15.90 17.04 -8.60
C THR A 213 -17.18 17.34 -9.35
N TYR A 214 -17.63 18.59 -9.32
CA TYR A 214 -18.81 19.03 -10.05
C TYR A 214 -18.42 20.24 -10.90
N ASN A 215 -18.96 20.32 -12.10
CA ASN A 215 -18.80 21.46 -12.99
C ASN A 215 -20.17 22.07 -13.30
N ASP A 216 -20.20 23.38 -13.48
CA ASP A 216 -21.36 24.08 -14.03
C ASP A 216 -21.05 24.45 -15.49
N ASN A 217 -21.75 23.81 -16.42
CA ASN A 217 -21.58 24.05 -17.85
C ASN A 217 -22.62 25.05 -18.41
N GLY A 218 -23.35 25.76 -17.54
CA GLY A 218 -24.42 26.68 -17.91
C GLY A 218 -25.76 26.01 -18.23
N GLN A 219 -25.83 24.67 -18.25
CA GLN A 219 -27.07 23.89 -18.36
C GLN A 219 -27.44 23.23 -17.03
N GLY A 220 -26.64 23.43 -15.99
CA GLY A 220 -26.80 22.85 -14.67
C GLY A 220 -25.49 22.29 -14.13
N ILE A 221 -25.55 21.88 -12.86
CA ILE A 221 -24.42 21.27 -12.18
C ILE A 221 -24.37 19.78 -12.56
N ALA A 222 -23.27 19.36 -13.17
CA ALA A 222 -23.01 17.96 -13.51
C ALA A 222 -21.80 17.43 -12.73
N ALA A 223 -21.85 16.16 -12.34
CA ALA A 223 -20.70 15.48 -11.78
C ALA A 223 -19.62 15.31 -12.86
N ASP A 224 -18.41 15.71 -12.54
CA ASP A 224 -17.25 15.50 -13.38
C ASP A 224 -16.39 14.37 -12.78
N TYR A 225 -16.47 13.22 -13.47
CA TYR A 225 -15.83 11.97 -13.08
C TYR A 225 -14.43 11.80 -13.66
N GLU A 226 -13.91 12.74 -14.42
CA GLU A 226 -12.50 12.73 -14.78
C GLU A 226 -11.67 12.93 -13.50
N SER A 227 -10.67 12.10 -13.25
CA SER A 227 -9.68 12.33 -12.18
C SER A 227 -8.56 11.32 -12.30
N ASN A 228 -7.40 11.72 -11.79
CA ASN A 228 -6.29 10.82 -11.56
C ASN A 228 -6.62 9.81 -10.44
N ARG A 229 -6.06 8.60 -10.53
CA ARG A 229 -6.32 7.48 -9.62
C ARG A 229 -5.17 6.47 -9.64
N VAL A 230 -4.96 5.79 -8.51
CA VAL A 230 -4.07 4.62 -8.47
C VAL A 230 -4.89 3.39 -8.82
N CYS A 231 -4.55 2.73 -9.92
CA CYS A 231 -5.17 1.48 -10.33
C CYS A 231 -4.15 0.35 -10.32
N ARG A 232 -4.62 -0.87 -10.03
CA ARG A 232 -3.86 -2.07 -10.35
C ARG A 232 -3.69 -2.13 -11.87
N ASN A 233 -2.50 -2.50 -12.34
CA ASN A 233 -2.25 -2.62 -13.78
C ASN A 233 -3.09 -3.77 -14.35
N PHE A 234 -4.19 -3.41 -15.01
CA PHE A 234 -5.14 -4.37 -15.56
C PHE A 234 -4.50 -5.24 -16.65
N ASP A 235 -3.63 -4.67 -17.49
CA ASP A 235 -3.00 -5.41 -18.57
C ASP A 235 -2.00 -6.45 -18.05
N THR A 236 -1.24 -6.12 -17.00
CA THR A 236 -0.37 -7.09 -16.34
C THR A 236 -1.17 -8.24 -15.75
N ILE A 237 -2.27 -7.95 -15.05
CA ILE A 237 -3.15 -8.99 -14.48
C ILE A 237 -3.75 -9.85 -15.59
N LYS A 238 -4.30 -9.21 -16.63
CA LYS A 238 -4.89 -9.87 -17.80
C LYS A 238 -3.87 -10.77 -18.51
N GLN A 239 -2.64 -10.30 -18.69
CA GLN A 239 -1.60 -11.08 -19.32
C GLN A 239 -1.23 -12.30 -18.48
N TRP A 240 -1.02 -12.11 -17.17
CA TRP A 240 -0.77 -13.22 -16.24
C TRP A 240 -1.91 -14.26 -16.29
N THR A 241 -3.17 -13.84 -16.35
CA THR A 241 -4.31 -14.76 -16.48
C THR A 241 -4.24 -15.59 -17.77
N LYS A 242 -3.85 -14.99 -18.90
CA LYS A 242 -3.68 -15.72 -20.16
C LYS A 242 -2.54 -16.73 -20.08
N ASP A 243 -1.41 -16.33 -19.52
CA ASP A 243 -0.21 -17.16 -19.42
C ASP A 243 -0.40 -18.35 -18.47
N ASN A 244 -1.31 -18.20 -17.49
CA ASN A 244 -1.63 -19.21 -16.49
C ASN A 244 -3.02 -19.82 -16.69
N ALA A 245 -3.63 -19.64 -17.87
CA ALA A 245 -4.90 -20.25 -18.18
C ALA A 245 -4.72 -21.77 -18.19
N ILE A 246 -5.46 -22.46 -17.32
CA ILE A 246 -5.65 -23.90 -17.47
C ILE A 246 -6.37 -24.05 -18.81
N SER A 247 -5.90 -24.93 -19.70
CA SER A 247 -6.55 -25.23 -20.96
C SER A 247 -7.95 -25.80 -20.70
N SER A 248 -8.93 -24.92 -20.48
CA SER A 248 -10.33 -25.31 -20.54
C SER A 248 -10.66 -25.41 -22.02
N ALA A 249 -10.99 -26.63 -22.46
CA ALA A 249 -11.52 -26.92 -23.78
C ALA A 249 -12.44 -25.78 -24.25
N SER A 250 -12.12 -25.30 -25.45
CA SER A 250 -12.91 -24.38 -26.28
C SER A 250 -14.40 -24.41 -25.94
N ARG A 251 -14.92 -23.25 -25.52
CA ARG A 251 -16.34 -22.95 -25.58
C ARG A 251 -16.63 -22.15 -26.84
#